data_AF-A0A918MWU5-F1
#
_entry.id   AF-A0A918MWU5-F1
#
_cell.length_a   1.000
_cell.length_b   1.000
_cell.length_c   1.000
_cell.angle_alpha   90.00
_cell.angle_beta   90.00
_cell.angle_gamma   90.00
#
_symmetry.space_group_name_H-M   'P 1'
#
loop_
_entity.id
_entity.type
_entity.pdbx_description
1 polymer ?
#
loop_
_entity_poly.entity_id
_entity_poly.type
_entity_poly.pdbx_seq_one_letter_code
_entity_poly.pdbx_strand_id
1 'polypeptide(L)'
;MLFAIIISAAVLLMSVTIHLFNISVIADYVCGKLEKTRAKTQAVVFIAISSQLLLAIIFTLAYEVGIYLELGGFKQPAMIIDIFYFSLTTITTLGLGSIEPTGHLRMLAGVESATGFLLISCSASKVFRTM
;
A
#
# COMPACT_ATOMS: atom_id res chain seq x y z
N MET A 1 17.71 12.08 7.33
CA MET A 1 16.39 12.17 8.01
C MET A 1 15.35 12.99 7.25
N LEU A 2 15.58 14.28 6.95
CA LEU A 2 14.57 15.14 6.32
C LEU A 2 14.01 14.56 5.00
N PHE A 3 14.88 14.08 4.11
CA PHE A 3 14.46 13.43 2.86
C PHE A 3 13.58 12.21 3.08
N ALA A 4 13.87 11.38 4.09
CA ALA A 4 13.04 10.22 4.42
C ALA A 4 11.63 10.66 4.86
N ILE A 5 11.52 11.73 5.66
CA ILE A 5 10.22 12.29 6.07
C ILE A 5 9.44 12.79 4.85
N ILE A 6 10.09 13.52 3.95
CA ILE A 6 9.46 14.07 2.73
C ILE A 6 8.97 12.93 1.83
N ILE A 7 9.79 11.91 1.58
CA ILE A 7 9.42 10.75 0.78
C ILE A 7 8.26 10.01 1.43
N SER A 8 8.35 9.69 2.73
CA SER A 8 7.27 9.02 3.45
C SER A 8 5.96 9.79 3.40
N ALA A 9 5.98 11.11 3.60
CA ALA A 9 4.79 11.95 3.55
C ALA A 9 4.20 12.01 2.13
N ALA A 10 5.04 12.19 1.11
CA ALA A 10 4.59 12.24 -0.28
C ALA A 10 3.95 10.91 -0.71
N VAL A 11 4.61 9.79 -0.39
CA VAL A 11 4.14 8.45 -0.76
C VAL A 11 2.89 8.06 0.02
N LEU A 12 2.79 8.42 1.31
CA LEU A 12 1.56 8.29 2.09
C LEU A 12 0.41 9.02 1.41
N LEU A 13 0.56 10.32 1.11
CA LEU A 13 -0.52 11.13 0.54
C LEU A 13 -0.95 10.61 -0.83
N MET A 14 0.02 10.24 -1.66
CA MET A 14 -0.24 9.63 -2.97
C MET A 14 -0.98 8.30 -2.84
N SER A 15 -0.53 7.42 -1.95
CA SER A 15 -1.13 6.09 -1.73
C SER A 15 -2.55 6.18 -1.20
N VAL A 16 -2.78 7.05 -0.21
CA VAL A 16 -4.12 7.32 0.33
C VAL A 16 -5.05 7.85 -0.76
N THR A 17 -4.59 8.82 -1.56
CA THR A 17 -5.40 9.40 -2.65
C THR A 17 -5.77 8.34 -3.68
N ILE A 18 -4.80 7.55 -4.15
CA ILE A 18 -5.03 6.48 -5.14
C ILE A 18 -5.99 5.42 -4.59
N HIS A 19 -5.77 4.96 -3.35
CA HIS A 19 -6.61 3.91 -2.78
C HIS A 19 -8.04 4.41 -2.57
N LEU A 20 -8.22 5.62 -2.01
CA LEU A 20 -9.55 6.21 -1.82
C LEU A 20 -10.26 6.45 -3.15
N PHE A 21 -9.53 6.87 -4.19
CA PHE A 21 -10.07 6.97 -5.55
C PHE A 21 -10.54 5.60 -6.07
N ASN A 22 -9.74 4.55 -5.90
CA ASN A 22 -10.10 3.20 -6.35
C ASN A 22 -11.35 2.67 -5.64
N ILE A 23 -11.41 2.77 -4.30
CA ILE A 23 -12.56 2.24 -3.53
C ILE A 23 -13.79 3.15 -3.54
N SER A 24 -13.64 4.42 -3.91
CA SER A 24 -14.78 5.35 -3.99
C SER A 24 -15.26 5.50 -5.43
N VAL A 25 -14.40 5.96 -6.34
CA VAL A 25 -14.81 6.27 -7.72
C VAL A 25 -14.91 5.00 -8.57
N ILE A 26 -13.84 4.20 -8.64
CA ILE A 26 -13.83 3.02 -9.52
C ILE A 26 -14.83 1.97 -9.03
N ALA A 27 -14.82 1.69 -7.73
CA ALA A 27 -15.74 0.73 -7.13
C ALA A 27 -17.21 1.15 -7.29
N ASP A 28 -17.56 2.42 -7.10
CA ASP A 28 -18.95 2.88 -7.28
C ASP A 28 -19.38 2.84 -8.75
N TYR A 29 -18.47 3.20 -9.67
CA TYR A 29 -18.72 3.07 -11.10
C TYR A 29 -18.99 1.61 -11.52
N VAL A 30 -18.18 0.66 -11.04
CA VAL A 30 -18.38 -0.77 -11.32
C VAL A 30 -19.67 -1.28 -10.66
N CYS A 31 -19.92 -0.92 -9.40
CA CYS A 31 -21.14 -1.32 -8.69
C CYS A 31 -22.41 -0.78 -9.34
N GLY A 32 -22.37 0.40 -9.96
CA GLY A 32 -23.48 0.98 -10.71
C GLY A 32 -23.89 0.15 -11.93
N LYS A 33 -23.01 -0.71 -12.45
CA LYS A 33 -23.29 -1.62 -13.58
C LYS A 33 -23.76 -3.01 -13.15
N LEU A 34 -23.73 -3.31 -11.85
CA LEU A 34 -24.07 -4.63 -11.32
C LEU A 34 -25.44 -4.57 -10.64
N GLU A 35 -26.30 -5.54 -10.94
CA GLU A 35 -27.62 -5.62 -10.31
C GLU A 35 -27.57 -6.33 -8.95
N LYS A 36 -26.84 -7.46 -8.88
CA LYS A 36 -26.81 -8.33 -7.71
C LYS A 36 -25.86 -7.81 -6.63
N THR A 37 -26.36 -7.68 -5.39
CA THR A 37 -25.57 -7.28 -4.21
C THR A 37 -24.29 -8.11 -4.04
N ARG A 38 -24.39 -9.45 -4.14
CA ARG A 38 -23.22 -10.34 -4.07
C ARG A 38 -22.12 -9.99 -5.08
N ALA A 39 -22.50 -9.64 -6.31
CA ALA A 39 -21.53 -9.28 -7.35
C ALA A 39 -20.85 -7.93 -7.03
N LYS A 40 -21.59 -6.97 -6.47
CA LYS A 40 -21.04 -5.69 -5.99
C LYS A 40 -19.99 -5.93 -4.90
N THR A 41 -20.33 -6.71 -3.87
CA THR A 41 -19.39 -7.04 -2.79
C THR A 41 -18.11 -7.69 -3.33
N GLN A 42 -18.24 -8.67 -4.23
CA GLN A 42 -17.08 -9.33 -4.86
C GLN A 42 -16.23 -8.35 -5.67
N ALA A 43 -16.85 -7.44 -6.43
CA ALA A 43 -16.14 -6.43 -7.19
C ALA A 43 -15.38 -5.45 -6.26
N VAL A 44 -16.00 -4.97 -5.18
CA VAL A 44 -15.33 -4.10 -4.20
C VAL A 44 -14.14 -4.79 -3.55
N VAL A 45 -14.29 -6.05 -3.11
CA VAL A 45 -13.18 -6.83 -2.53
C VAL A 45 -12.03 -6.95 -3.52
N PHE A 46 -12.32 -7.30 -4.77
CA PHE A 46 -11.29 -7.42 -5.81
C PHE A 46 -10.56 -6.09 -6.04
N ILE A 47 -11.30 -4.99 -6.22
CA ILE A 47 -10.72 -3.65 -6.42
C ILE A 47 -9.87 -3.21 -5.22
N ALA A 48 -10.35 -3.46 -4.00
CA ALA A 48 -9.62 -3.11 -2.78
C ALA A 48 -8.28 -3.84 -2.67
N ILE A 49 -8.27 -5.17 -2.91
CA ILE A 49 -7.05 -5.98 -2.88
C ILE A 49 -6.10 -5.58 -4.02
N SER A 50 -6.60 -5.42 -5.24
CA SER A 50 -5.79 -4.94 -6.38
C SER A 50 -5.19 -3.56 -6.11
N SER A 51 -5.92 -2.69 -5.42
CA SER A 51 -5.36 -1.40 -5.01
C SER A 51 -4.23 -1.57 -4.00
N GLN A 52 -4.33 -2.48 -3.03
CA GLN A 52 -3.22 -2.73 -2.08
C GLN A 52 -1.97 -3.26 -2.78
N LEU A 53 -2.13 -4.14 -3.78
CA LEU A 53 -1.02 -4.60 -4.63
C LEU A 53 -0.36 -3.43 -5.37
N LEU A 54 -1.14 -2.50 -5.91
CA LEU A 54 -0.62 -1.29 -6.55
C LEU A 54 0.16 -0.40 -5.55
N LEU A 55 -0.36 -0.26 -4.33
CA LEU A 55 0.32 0.50 -3.28
C LEU A 55 1.66 -0.13 -2.89
N ALA A 56 1.74 -1.45 -2.83
CA ALA A 56 3.01 -2.15 -2.61
C ALA A 56 4.04 -1.82 -3.70
N ILE A 57 3.63 -1.72 -4.97
CA ILE A 57 4.53 -1.29 -6.05
C ILE A 57 5.02 0.14 -5.82
N ILE A 58 4.11 1.05 -5.44
CA ILE A 58 4.45 2.44 -5.15
C ILE A 58 5.47 2.56 -4.02
N PHE A 59 5.28 1.84 -2.91
CA PHE A 59 6.21 1.85 -1.80
C PHE A 59 7.54 1.15 -2.16
N THR A 60 7.52 0.10 -2.98
CA THR A 60 8.75 -0.50 -3.55
C THR A 60 9.61 0.54 -4.26
N LEU A 61 9.00 1.33 -5.15
CA LEU A 61 9.71 2.41 -5.85
C LEU A 61 10.22 3.48 -4.87
N ALA A 62 9.49 3.76 -3.80
CA ALA A 62 9.94 4.68 -2.76
C ALA A 62 11.16 4.15 -1.98
N TYR A 63 11.24 2.83 -1.74
CA TYR A 63 12.44 2.21 -1.16
C TYR A 63 13.64 2.33 -2.10
N GLU A 64 13.46 2.03 -3.40
CA GLU A 64 14.52 2.17 -4.41
C GLU A 64 15.06 3.61 -4.47
N VAL A 65 14.17 4.61 -4.50
CA VAL A 65 14.56 6.03 -4.44
C VAL A 65 15.28 6.34 -3.14
N GLY A 66 14.83 5.80 -2.01
CA GLY A 66 15.47 6.00 -0.71
C GLY A 66 16.87 5.37 -0.64
N ILE A 67 17.08 4.20 -1.25
CA ILE A 67 18.39 3.55 -1.37
C ILE A 67 19.33 4.41 -2.24
N TYR A 68 18.84 4.89 -3.38
CA TYR A 68 19.60 5.75 -4.28
C TYR A 68 20.05 7.07 -3.60
N LEU A 69 19.22 7.61 -2.72
CA LEU A 69 19.52 8.81 -1.92
C LEU A 69 20.34 8.50 -0.64
N GLU A 70 20.89 7.29 -0.53
CA GLU A 70 21.71 6.84 0.61
C GLU A 70 21.01 6.99 1.98
N LEU A 71 19.68 6.88 2.02
CA LEU A 71 18.90 7.00 3.26
C LEU A 71 18.96 5.74 4.13
N GLY A 72 19.55 4.66 3.61
CA GLY A 72 19.63 3.34 4.22
C GLY A 72 19.58 2.26 3.15
N GLY A 73 19.40 1.02 3.57
CA GLY A 73 19.24 -0.11 2.64
C GLY A 73 18.51 -1.26 3.32
N PHE A 74 18.85 -2.48 2.94
CA PHE A 74 18.39 -3.70 3.59
C PHE A 74 19.58 -4.44 4.20
N LYS A 75 19.38 -5.13 5.34
CA LYS A 75 20.47 -5.85 6.03
C LYS A 75 21.13 -6.94 5.20
N GLN A 76 20.40 -7.48 4.24
CA GLN A 76 20.84 -8.55 3.35
C GLN A 76 20.62 -8.12 1.90
N PRO A 77 21.38 -8.68 0.94
CA PRO A 77 21.17 -8.40 -0.48
C PRO A 77 19.71 -8.65 -0.86
N ALA A 78 19.08 -7.65 -1.44
CA ALA A 78 17.68 -7.69 -1.82
C ALA A 78 17.56 -7.34 -3.30
N MET A 79 16.85 -8.16 -4.07
CA MET A 79 16.39 -7.81 -5.40
C MET A 79 15.12 -6.96 -5.31
N ILE A 80 14.76 -6.29 -6.40
CA ILE A 80 13.52 -5.48 -6.48
C ILE A 80 12.29 -6.31 -6.06
N ILE A 81 12.25 -7.60 -6.42
CA ILE A 81 11.16 -8.49 -6.04
C ILE A 81 11.08 -8.76 -4.53
N ASP A 82 12.23 -8.81 -3.84
CA ASP A 82 12.29 -8.98 -2.38
C ASP A 82 11.78 -7.71 -1.68
N ILE A 83 12.11 -6.53 -2.24
CA ILE A 83 11.64 -5.23 -1.76
C ILE A 83 10.13 -5.09 -1.99
N PHE A 84 9.63 -5.57 -3.14
CA PHE A 84 8.20 -5.66 -3.39
C PHE A 84 7.49 -6.58 -2.40
N TYR A 85 8.05 -7.75 -2.11
CA TYR A 85 7.48 -8.66 -1.11
C TYR A 85 7.50 -8.04 0.29
N PHE A 86 8.60 -7.40 0.66
CA PHE A 86 8.70 -6.63 1.91
C PHE A 86 7.62 -5.54 2.00
N SER A 87 7.48 -4.74 0.95
CA SER A 87 6.46 -3.69 0.87
C SER A 87 5.05 -4.28 0.96
N LEU A 88 4.77 -5.35 0.21
CA LEU A 88 3.47 -6.03 0.24
C LEU A 88 3.12 -6.54 1.64
N THR A 89 4.06 -7.18 2.34
CA THR A 89 3.84 -7.65 3.72
C THR A 89 3.75 -6.51 4.73
N THR A 90 4.36 -5.36 4.46
CA THR A 90 4.34 -4.17 5.33
C THR A 90 3.03 -3.39 5.16
N ILE A 91 2.61 -3.09 3.93
CA ILE A 91 1.35 -2.39 3.64
C ILE A 91 0.12 -3.23 4.02
N THR A 92 0.24 -4.56 4.04
CA THR A 92 -0.81 -5.46 4.56
C THR A 92 -0.73 -5.68 6.06
N THR A 93 0.24 -5.06 6.74
CA THR A 93 0.51 -5.19 8.19
C THR A 93 0.85 -6.61 8.66
N LEU A 94 1.18 -7.51 7.72
CA LEU A 94 1.51 -8.90 8.00
C LEU A 94 2.90 -9.05 8.66
N GLY A 95 3.88 -8.26 8.21
CA GLY A 95 5.22 -8.22 8.81
C GLY A 95 6.07 -9.47 8.61
N LEU A 96 5.74 -10.34 7.66
CA LEU A 96 6.51 -11.55 7.31
C LEU A 96 7.54 -11.30 6.19
N GLY A 97 7.99 -10.06 6.01
CA GLY A 97 9.01 -9.72 5.03
C GLY A 97 10.33 -10.45 5.32
N SER A 98 10.96 -11.01 4.28
CA SER A 98 12.21 -11.75 4.42
C SER A 98 13.43 -10.86 4.68
N ILE A 99 13.34 -9.57 4.36
CA ILE A 99 14.41 -8.56 4.47
C ILE A 99 14.04 -7.48 5.50
N GLU A 100 15.05 -6.84 6.11
CA GLU A 100 14.86 -5.80 7.13
C GLU A 100 15.47 -4.46 6.68
N PRO A 101 14.71 -3.35 6.67
CA PRO A 101 15.20 -2.04 6.28
C PRO A 101 16.13 -1.46 7.35
N THR A 102 17.15 -0.73 6.91
CA THR A 102 18.17 -0.11 7.76
C THR A 102 18.17 1.41 7.63
N GLY A 103 18.96 2.10 8.45
CA GLY A 103 19.09 3.55 8.39
C GLY A 103 17.75 4.27 8.62
N HIS A 104 17.45 5.24 7.78
CA HIS A 104 16.22 6.02 7.76
C HIS A 104 15.07 5.37 6.99
N LEU A 105 15.31 4.31 6.21
CA LEU A 105 14.23 3.56 5.52
C LEU A 105 13.26 2.90 6.51
N ARG A 106 13.69 2.66 7.76
CA ARG A 106 12.80 2.24 8.86
C ARG A 106 11.63 3.19 9.09
N MET A 107 11.81 4.49 8.85
CA MET A 107 10.72 5.47 8.90
C MET A 107 9.70 5.21 7.80
N LEU A 108 10.15 4.93 6.58
CA LEU A 108 9.28 4.62 5.45
C LEU A 108 8.46 3.35 5.73
N ALA A 109 9.08 2.31 6.28
CA ALA A 109 8.38 1.08 6.68
C ALA A 109 7.33 1.29 7.78
N GLY A 110 7.64 2.11 8.79
CA GLY A 110 6.67 2.47 9.82
C GLY A 110 5.47 3.22 9.24
N VAL A 111 5.71 4.19 8.35
CA VAL A 111 4.67 4.96 7.67
C VAL A 111 3.85 4.09 6.72
N GLU A 112 4.49 3.18 6.00
CA GLU A 112 3.83 2.21 5.12
C GLU A 112 2.87 1.32 5.91
N SER A 113 3.30 0.74 7.03
CA SER A 113 2.46 -0.09 7.89
C SER A 113 1.26 0.68 8.45
N ALA A 114 1.47 1.91 8.93
CA ALA A 114 0.38 2.77 9.42
C ALA A 114 -0.61 3.15 8.31
N THR A 115 -0.10 3.44 7.11
CA THR A 115 -0.92 3.72 5.91
C THR A 115 -1.76 2.50 5.55
N GLY A 116 -1.14 1.32 5.53
CA GLY A 116 -1.77 0.04 5.28
C GLY A 116 -2.94 -0.24 6.22
N PHE A 117 -2.70 -0.12 7.52
CA PHE A 117 -3.71 -0.31 8.55
C PHE A 117 -4.96 0.56 8.33
N LEU A 118 -4.76 1.84 8.02
CA LEU A 118 -5.87 2.76 7.73
C LEU A 118 -6.64 2.34 6.48
N LEU A 119 -5.94 2.00 5.40
CA LEU A 119 -6.57 1.69 4.10
C LEU A 119 -7.28 0.32 4.09
N ILE A 120 -6.76 -0.66 4.83
CA ILE A 120 -7.48 -1.92 5.10
C ILE A 120 -8.82 -1.62 5.78
N SER A 121 -8.83 -0.71 6.76
CA SER A 121 -10.06 -0.32 7.47
C SER A 121 -11.07 0.39 6.54
N CYS A 122 -10.60 1.28 5.66
CA CYS A 122 -11.44 1.90 4.64
C CYS A 122 -12.02 0.88 3.65
N SER A 123 -11.20 -0.08 3.23
CA SER A 123 -11.64 -1.20 2.36
C SER A 123 -12.74 -2.01 3.02
N ALA A 124 -12.55 -2.43 4.28
CA ALA A 124 -13.53 -3.19 5.03
C ALA A 124 -14.85 -2.43 5.20
N SER A 125 -14.78 -1.11 5.49
CA SER A 125 -15.97 -0.25 5.57
C SER A 125 -16.73 -0.18 4.24
N LYS A 126 -16.03 -0.05 3.11
CA LYS A 126 -16.67 -0.03 1.78
C LYS A 126 -17.31 -1.38 1.44
N VAL A 127 -16.63 -2.48 1.74
CA VAL A 127 -17.17 -3.84 1.56
C VAL A 127 -18.44 -4.02 2.38
N PHE A 128 -18.45 -3.64 3.65
CA PHE A 128 -19.62 -3.72 4.53
C PHE A 128 -20.82 -2.93 3.99
N ARG A 129 -20.59 -1.76 3.39
CA ARG A 129 -21.67 -0.96 2.75
C ARG A 129 -22.25 -1.58 1.49
N THR A 130 -21.61 -2.59 0.92
CA THR A 130 -22.09 -3.30 -0.29
C THR A 130 -22.71 -4.66 0.00
N MET A 131 -22.73 -5.08 1.26
CA MET A 131 -23.47 -6.26 1.73
C MET A 131 -24.92 -5.88 2.01
#